data_AF-A0A4Q7QNY7-F1
#
_entry.id   AF-A0A4Q7QNY7-F1
#
_cell.length_a   1.000
_cell.length_b   1.000
_cell.length_c   1.000
_cell.angle_alpha   90.00
_cell.angle_beta   90.00
_cell.angle_gamma   90.00
#
_symmetry.space_group_name_H-M   'P 1'
#
loop_
_entity.id
_entity.type
_entity.pdbx_description
1 polymer ?
#
loop_
_entity_poly.entity_id
_entity_poly.type
_entity_poly.pdbx_seq_one_letter_code
_entity_poly.pdbx_strand_id
1 'polypeptide(L)' 'MDIEVGSRVVYKGVEYQVVWIYENGNVEIAKKGYSSKIDLVPKNDLTIID' A
#
# COMPACT_ATOMS: atom_id res chain seq x y z
N MET A 1 9.50 -5.85 9.66
CA MET A 1 8.16 -5.27 9.82
C MET A 1 7.30 -5.87 8.74
N ASP A 2 6.15 -6.40 9.12
CA ASP A 2 5.16 -6.88 8.15
C ASP A 2 4.32 -5.71 7.65
N ILE A 3 3.90 -5.76 6.39
CA ILE A 3 2.93 -4.81 5.84
C ILE A 3 1.56 -5.19 6.39
N GLU A 4 0.89 -4.25 7.06
CA GLU A 4 -0.45 -4.38 7.61
C GLU A 4 -1.38 -3.28 7.06
N VAL A 5 -2.70 -3.46 7.23
CA VAL A 5 -3.66 -2.42 6.86
C VAL A 5 -3.41 -1.18 7.71
N GLY A 6 -3.26 -0.03 7.05
CA GLY A 6 -2.89 1.24 7.68
C GLY A 6 -1.41 1.59 7.61
N SER A 7 -0.52 0.64 7.26
CA SER A 7 0.91 0.92 7.07
C SER A 7 1.15 1.99 6.00
N ARG A 8 2.17 2.82 6.21
CA ARG A 8 2.70 3.70 5.16
C ARG A 8 3.72 2.95 4.32
N VAL A 9 3.59 3.08 3.01
CA VAL A 9 4.43 2.40 2.05
C VAL A 9 4.84 3.33 0.91
N VAL A 10 6.01 3.11 0.33
CA VAL A 10 6.43 3.74 -0.92
C VAL A 10 6.17 2.76 -2.07
N TYR A 11 5.51 3.26 -3.11
CA TYR A 11 5.38 2.58 -4.40
C TYR A 11 5.83 3.54 -5.51
N LYS A 12 6.82 3.13 -6.31
CA LYS A 12 7.40 3.93 -7.40
C LYS A 12 7.82 5.35 -6.99
N GLY A 13 8.36 5.50 -5.77
CA GLY A 13 8.84 6.79 -5.24
C GLY A 13 7.75 7.72 -4.71
N VAL A 14 6.50 7.26 -4.59
CA VAL A 14 5.38 8.01 -4.01
C VAL A 14 4.87 7.30 -2.75
N GLU A 15 4.53 8.07 -1.72
CA GLU A 15 3.95 7.56 -0.46
C GLU A 15 2.46 7.24 -0.62
N TYR A 16 2.08 6.09 -0.09
CA TYR A 16 0.71 5.59 -0.01
C TYR A 16 0.44 4.98 1.37
N GLN A 17 -0.83 4.72 1.63
CA GLN A 17 -1.30 3.97 2.78
C GLN A 17 -1.96 2.67 2.31
N VAL A 18 -1.66 1.57 2.99
CA VAL A 18 -2.31 0.29 2.74
C VAL A 18 -3.74 0.33 3.25
N VAL A 19 -4.70 -0.03 2.42
CA VAL A 19 -6.12 -0.06 2.77
C VAL A 19 -6.69 -1.47 2.80
N TRP A 20 -6.10 -2.40 2.04
CA TRP A 20 -6.51 -3.81 2.04
C TRP A 20 -5.36 -4.73 1.65
N ILE A 21 -5.36 -5.96 2.17
CA ILE A 21 -4.38 -7.00 1.83
C ILE A 21 -5.15 -8.27 1.45
N TYR A 22 -4.86 -8.80 0.27
CA TYR A 22 -5.44 -10.04 -0.22
C TYR A 22 -4.54 -11.23 0.09
N GLU A 23 -5.15 -12.41 0.26
CA GLU A 23 -4.42 -13.67 0.50
C GLU A 23 -3.50 -14.07 -0.67
N ASN A 24 -3.75 -13.54 -1.88
CA ASN A 24 -2.90 -13.77 -3.05
C ASN A 24 -1.62 -12.91 -3.07
N GLY A 25 -1.36 -12.14 -2.02
CA GLY A 25 -0.18 -11.28 -1.91
C GLY A 25 -0.31 -9.93 -2.63
N ASN A 26 -1.48 -9.60 -3.17
CA ASN A 26 -1.77 -8.25 -3.64
C ASN A 26 -2.28 -7.35 -2.52
N VAL A 27 -2.07 -6.05 -2.67
CA VAL A 27 -2.34 -5.03 -1.67
C VAL A 27 -3.01 -3.84 -2.36
N GLU A 28 -4.08 -3.35 -1.78
CA GLU A 28 -4.67 -2.07 -2.17
C GLU A 28 -3.96 -0.95 -1.41
N ILE A 29 -3.48 0.03 -2.17
CA ILE A 29 -2.86 1.23 -1.63
C ILE A 29 -3.62 2.47 -2.07
N ALA A 30 -3.76 3.43 -1.17
CA ALA A 30 -4.43 4.70 -1.42
C ALA A 30 -3.49 5.86 -1.09
N LYS A 31 -3.51 6.90 -1.93
CA LYS A 31 -2.72 8.10 -1.68
C LYS A 31 -3.40 8.93 -0.60
N LYS A 32 -2.64 9.38 0.39
CA LYS A 32 -3.16 10.22 1.49
C LYS A 32 -3.87 11.45 0.92
N GLY A 33 -5.15 11.62 1.27
CA GLY A 33 -6.00 12.73 0.79
C GLY A 33 -6.79 12.45 -0.50
N TYR A 34 -6.60 11.31 -1.15
CA TYR A 34 -7.37 10.90 -2.33
C TYR A 34 -8.10 9.59 -2.05
N SER A 35 -9.34 9.69 -1.56
CA SER A 35 -10.21 8.53 -1.30
C SER A 35 -10.67 7.80 -2.56
N SER A 36 -10.49 8.39 -3.75
CA SER A 36 -11.01 7.85 -5.01
C SER A 36 -9.99 7.10 -5.87
N LYS A 37 -8.70 7.11 -5.53
CA LYS A 37 -7.66 6.40 -6.28
C LYS A 37 -7.04 5.31 -5.42
N ILE A 38 -7.49 4.09 -5.67
CA ILE A 38 -6.92 2.86 -5.12
C ILE A 38 -6.11 2.20 -6.24
N ASP A 39 -4.84 1.91 -5.94
CA ASP A 39 -3.97 1.12 -6.81
C ASP A 39 -3.83 -0.28 -6.21
N LEU A 40 -3.98 -1.32 -7.03
CA LEU A 40 -3.75 -2.71 -6.64
C LEU A 40 -2.35 -3.13 -7.08
N VAL A 41 -1.49 -3.49 -6.13
CA VAL A 41 -0.09 -3.80 -6.40
C VAL A 41 0.37 -5.04 -5.63
N PRO A 42 1.40 -5.76 -6.10
CA PRO A 42 2.01 -6.83 -5.33
C PRO A 42 2.62 -6.31 -4.02
N LYS A 43 2.44 -7.01 -2.90
CA LYS A 43 3.05 -6.68 -1.60
C LYS A 43 4.57 -6.49 -1.71
N ASN A 44 5.22 -7.27 -2.58
CA ASN A 44 6.67 -7.26 -2.78
C ASN A 44 7.19 -6.00 -3.48
N ASP A 45 6.33 -5.22 -4.15
CA ASP A 45 6.71 -3.97 -4.80
C ASP A 45 6.65 -2.77 -3.83
N LEU A 46 6.21 -3.01 -2.59
CA LEU A 46 6.04 -1.98 -1.56
C LEU A 46 7.24 -1.94 -0.63
N THR A 47 7.67 -0.73 -0.28
CA THR A 47 8.68 -0.50 0.76
C THR A 47 8.03 0.14 1.98
N ILE A 48 8.15 -0.46 3.17
CA ILE A 48 7.65 0.14 4.42
C ILE A 48 8.47 1.36 4.78
N ILE A 49 7.77 2.41 5.20
CA ILE A 49 8.31 3.64 5.80
C ILE A 49 7.65 3.73 7.18
N ASP A 50 8.41 3.33 8.21
CA ASP A 50 7.99 3.34 9.62
C ASP A 50 7.61 4.75 10.10
#